data_AF-A0A6G9Y750-F1
#
_entry.id   AF-A0A6G9Y750-F1
#
_cell.length_a   1.000
_cell.length_b   1.000
_cell.length_c   1.000
_cell.angle_alpha   90.00
_cell.angle_beta   90.00
_cell.angle_gamma   90.00
#
_symmetry.space_group_name_H-M   'P 1'
#
loop_
_entity.id
_entity.type
_entity.pdbx_description
1 polymer ?
#
loop_
_entity_poly.entity_id
_entity_poly.type
_entity_poly.pdbx_seq_one_letter_code
_entity_poly.pdbx_strand_id
1 'polypeptide(L)'
;MKHIRKSIVATLIVFASGAIAFATPQVAAAVPAADTVGAVQLAEYGGNCTAGDNLGDKADSFISRCRKGSIRREFPGQLLQATLGEIKKGTSADYKKAWKLLNDNRFKK
;
A
#
# COMPACT_ATOMS: atom_id res chain seq x y z
N MET A 1 30.69 18.02 -31.38
CA MET A 1 31.02 16.64 -31.79
C MET A 1 29.76 15.81 -31.58
N LYS A 2 28.97 15.54 -32.63
CA LYS A 2 29.09 14.37 -33.50
C LYS A 2 28.86 13.07 -32.71
N HIS A 3 27.59 12.64 -32.68
CA HIS A 3 27.11 11.32 -33.14
C HIS A 3 26.66 10.51 -31.90
N ILE A 4 25.68 9.60 -31.88
CA ILE A 4 25.06 8.74 -32.89
C ILE A 4 23.57 8.56 -32.53
N ARG A 5 22.69 8.64 -33.55
CA ARG A 5 21.33 8.09 -33.56
C ARG A 5 21.39 6.62 -33.98
N LYS A 6 20.72 5.70 -33.28
CA LYS A 6 20.25 4.39 -33.81
C LYS A 6 19.01 3.98 -32.99
N SER A 7 17.76 4.18 -33.42
CA SER A 7 17.04 3.51 -34.53
C SER A 7 17.10 1.99 -34.48
N ILE A 8 16.10 1.38 -33.86
CA ILE A 8 15.51 0.04 -34.14
C ILE A 8 14.06 0.16 -33.63
N VAL A 9 13.05 0.60 -34.38
CA VAL A 9 12.40 0.04 -35.58
C VAL A 9 11.99 -1.43 -35.41
N ALA A 10 10.69 -1.58 -35.14
CA ALA A 10 9.77 -2.59 -35.65
C ALA A 10 10.17 -4.06 -35.59
N THR A 11 9.47 -4.83 -34.76
CA THR A 11 8.93 -6.12 -35.22
C THR A 11 7.56 -6.33 -34.62
N LEU A 12 6.56 -6.06 -35.45
CA LEU A 12 5.16 -6.41 -35.29
C LEU A 12 5.07 -7.93 -35.53
N ILE A 13 4.71 -8.71 -34.51
CA ILE A 13 4.35 -10.11 -34.68
C ILE A 13 2.86 -10.24 -34.36
N VAL A 14 2.08 -10.30 -35.45
CA VAL A 14 0.69 -10.74 -35.47
C VAL A 14 0.71 -12.27 -35.53
N PHE A 15 0.25 -12.94 -34.48
CA PHE A 15 -0.31 -14.30 -34.54
C PHE A 15 -1.79 -14.15 -34.15
N ALA A 16 -2.71 -14.08 -35.11
CA ALA A 16 -3.29 -15.21 -35.82
C ALA A 16 -3.93 -16.24 -34.87
N SER A 17 -5.21 -16.00 -34.61
CA SER A 17 -6.32 -16.96 -34.64
C SER A 17 -6.09 -18.34 -34.04
N GLY A 18 -6.77 -18.61 -32.92
CA GLY A 18 -6.93 -19.96 -32.39
C GLY A 18 -7.96 -19.99 -31.27
N ALA A 19 -9.24 -19.81 -31.61
CA ALA A 19 -10.34 -20.11 -30.70
C ALA A 19 -10.41 -21.62 -30.51
N ILE A 20 -9.94 -22.12 -29.36
CA ILE A 20 -10.19 -23.50 -28.95
C ILE A 20 -11.20 -23.45 -27.81
N ALA A 21 -12.46 -23.71 -28.16
CA ALA A 21 -13.54 -23.93 -27.23
C ALA A 21 -13.36 -25.31 -26.59
N PHE A 22 -12.87 -25.35 -25.35
CA PHE A 22 -12.98 -26.51 -24.49
C PHE A 22 -14.12 -26.30 -23.50
N ALA A 23 -15.25 -26.92 -23.81
CA ALA A 23 -16.33 -27.15 -22.88
C ALA A 23 -16.04 -28.43 -22.09
N THR A 24 -15.81 -28.34 -20.78
CA THR A 24 -16.09 -29.41 -19.83
C THR A 24 -16.61 -28.83 -18.51
N PRO A 25 -17.68 -29.40 -17.96
CA PRO A 25 -18.35 -28.89 -16.77
C PRO A 25 -17.55 -29.16 -15.48
N GLN A 26 -17.71 -28.21 -14.57
CA GLN A 26 -17.46 -28.24 -13.13
C GLN A 26 -17.40 -29.63 -12.48
N VAL A 27 -16.32 -29.89 -11.76
CA VAL A 27 -16.34 -30.82 -10.62
C VAL A 27 -15.79 -30.06 -9.43
N ALA A 28 -16.71 -29.72 -8.53
CA ALA A 28 -16.40 -29.18 -7.21
C ALA A 28 -15.67 -30.27 -6.41
N ALA A 29 -14.36 -30.10 -6.23
CA ALA A 29 -13.59 -30.86 -5.25
C ALA A 29 -13.17 -29.88 -4.16
N ALA A 30 -13.66 -30.16 -2.96
CA ALA A 30 -13.42 -29.43 -1.73
C ALA A 30 -11.93 -29.19 -1.50
N VAL A 31 -11.54 -27.92 -1.40
CA VAL A 31 -10.25 -27.53 -0.84
C VAL A 31 -10.41 -27.63 0.68
N PRO A 32 -9.72 -28.54 1.38
CA PRO A 32 -9.63 -28.45 2.83
C PRO A 32 -8.96 -27.12 3.19
N ALA A 33 -9.61 -26.44 4.13
CA ALA A 33 -9.32 -25.11 4.62
C ALA A 33 -7.82 -24.82 4.70
N ALA A 34 -7.45 -23.71 4.06
CA ALA A 34 -6.23 -23.00 4.37
C ALA A 34 -6.15 -22.77 5.88
N ASP A 35 -5.22 -23.48 6.48
CA ASP A 35 -4.76 -23.27 7.84
C ASP A 35 -4.19 -21.84 7.94
N THR A 36 -4.84 -21.05 8.78
CA THR A 36 -4.33 -19.83 9.43
C THR A 36 -3.74 -18.73 8.52
N VAL A 37 -4.58 -18.14 7.65
CA VAL A 37 -4.48 -16.68 7.46
C VAL A 37 -4.81 -16.03 8.79
N GLY A 38 -3.75 -15.64 9.50
CA GLY A 38 -3.84 -14.95 10.78
C GLY A 38 -4.92 -13.89 10.72
N ALA A 39 -5.91 -14.05 11.58
CA ALA A 39 -6.77 -12.96 12.02
C ALA A 39 -5.86 -11.90 12.64
N VAL A 40 -5.24 -11.06 11.82
CA VAL A 40 -4.73 -9.78 12.30
C VAL A 40 -5.98 -8.99 12.64
N GLN A 41 -6.19 -8.91 13.95
CA GLN A 41 -7.26 -8.20 14.62
C GLN A 41 -7.71 -7.00 13.78
N LEU A 42 -8.95 -7.08 13.31
CA LEU A 42 -9.76 -5.89 13.06
C LEU A 42 -9.87 -5.17 14.40
N ALA A 43 -8.86 -4.39 14.74
CA ALA A 43 -8.96 -3.43 15.81
C ALA A 43 -10.06 -2.46 15.37
N GLU A 44 -11.25 -2.64 15.93
CA GLU A 44 -12.26 -1.61 16.08
C GLU A 44 -11.61 -0.42 16.81
N TYR A 45 -10.82 0.40 16.11
CA TYR A 45 -10.31 1.64 16.68
C TYR A 45 -11.21 2.80 16.29
N GLY A 46 -12.53 2.60 16.39
CA GLY A 46 -13.47 3.70 16.36
C GLY A 46 -13.18 4.65 17.52
N GLY A 47 -12.83 5.90 17.21
CA GLY A 47 -12.76 6.93 18.25
C GLY A 47 -12.28 8.28 17.75
N ASN A 48 -11.00 8.39 17.39
CA ASN A 48 -10.45 9.70 17.06
C ASN A 48 -9.34 9.67 16.01
N CYS A 49 -9.17 10.80 15.32
CA CYS A 49 -8.13 11.01 14.32
C CYS A 49 -6.90 11.74 14.88
N THR A 50 -6.63 11.54 16.16
CA THR A 50 -5.48 12.12 16.87
C THR A 50 -4.36 11.08 16.89
N ALA A 51 -3.24 11.37 16.21
CA ALA A 51 -2.12 10.42 16.12
C ALA A 51 -1.56 10.04 17.51
N GLY A 52 -1.65 10.96 18.48
CA GLY A 52 -1.23 10.73 19.87
C GLY A 52 -2.05 9.68 20.63
N ASP A 53 -3.29 9.44 20.22
CA ASP A 53 -4.19 8.50 20.88
C ASP A 53 -4.22 7.14 20.16
N ASN A 54 -3.56 7.03 19.01
CA ASN A 54 -3.54 5.84 18.15
C ASN A 54 -2.12 5.24 18.07
N LEU A 55 -1.32 5.32 19.15
CA LEU A 55 0.11 4.95 19.12
C LEU A 55 0.37 3.47 18.76
N GLY A 56 -0.61 2.60 18.98
CA GLY A 56 -0.54 1.18 18.61
C GLY A 56 -0.86 0.90 17.13
N ASP A 57 -1.47 1.85 16.42
CA ASP A 57 -1.86 1.65 15.03
C ASP A 57 -0.67 1.80 14.08
N LYS A 58 -0.69 1.03 12.99
CA LYS A 58 0.22 1.25 11.86
C LYS A 58 -0.08 2.58 11.19
N ALA A 59 0.97 3.28 10.78
CA ALA A 59 0.83 4.55 10.06
C ALA A 59 -0.03 4.40 8.80
N ASP A 60 0.12 3.31 8.06
CA ASP A 60 -0.69 3.00 6.89
C ASP A 60 -2.19 2.92 7.20
N SER A 61 -2.57 2.18 8.23
CA SER A 61 -3.95 2.03 8.67
C SER A 61 -4.54 3.37 9.16
N PHE A 62 -3.77 4.11 9.95
CA PHE A 62 -4.17 5.43 10.44
C PHE A 62 -4.33 6.44 9.30
N ILE A 63 -3.40 6.47 8.35
CA ILE A 63 -3.48 7.34 7.16
C ILE A 63 -4.73 6.99 6.37
N SER A 64 -4.96 5.70 6.09
CA SER A 64 -6.10 5.23 5.30
C SER A 64 -7.44 5.62 5.92
N ARG A 65 -7.53 5.66 7.26
CA ARG A 65 -8.75 6.02 7.99
C ARG A 65 -8.92 7.53 8.13
N CYS A 66 -7.90 8.21 8.65
CA CYS A 66 -8.00 9.59 9.16
C CYS A 66 -7.34 10.67 8.29
N ARG A 67 -6.53 10.29 7.30
CA ARG A 67 -5.79 11.24 6.46
C ARG A 67 -6.09 11.09 4.97
N LYS A 68 -5.90 12.16 4.22
CA LYS A 68 -6.01 12.16 2.76
C LYS A 68 -4.85 11.36 2.18
N GLY A 69 -5.13 10.54 1.16
CA GLY A 69 -4.10 9.73 0.48
C GLY A 69 -2.95 10.55 -0.12
N SER A 70 -3.14 11.86 -0.35
CA SER A 70 -2.09 12.78 -0.79
C SER A 70 -0.88 12.84 0.16
N ILE A 71 -1.06 12.55 1.45
CA ILE A 71 0.04 12.49 2.43
C ILE A 71 1.11 11.46 2.03
N ARG A 72 0.74 10.38 1.34
CA ARG A 72 1.65 9.29 0.95
C ARG A 72 2.76 9.73 -0.02
N ARG A 73 2.58 10.89 -0.67
CA ARG A 73 3.61 11.50 -1.54
C ARG A 73 4.73 12.17 -0.75
N GLU A 74 4.43 12.64 0.46
CA GLU A 74 5.37 13.35 1.33
C GLU A 74 5.84 12.49 2.51
N PHE A 75 5.06 11.48 2.85
CA PHE A 75 5.30 10.57 3.96
C PHE A 75 6.45 9.62 3.64
N PRO A 76 7.39 9.39 4.58
CA PRO A 76 8.48 8.43 4.37
C PRO A 76 7.93 7.00 4.23
N GLY A 77 8.08 6.40 3.05
CA GLY A 77 7.49 5.09 2.73
C GLY A 77 7.94 3.96 3.66
N GLN A 78 9.18 4.03 4.16
CA GLN A 78 9.75 3.09 5.12
C GLN A 78 9.03 3.08 6.47
N LEU A 79 8.33 4.17 6.83
CA LEU A 79 7.59 4.28 8.09
C LEU A 79 6.12 3.93 7.96
N LEU A 80 5.62 3.56 6.77
CA LEU A 80 4.19 3.20 6.58
C LEU A 80 3.81 1.96 7.38
N GLN A 81 4.74 1.00 7.51
CA GLN A 81 4.52 -0.23 8.25
C GLN A 81 4.87 -0.10 9.74
N ALA A 82 5.49 1.01 10.14
CA ALA A 82 5.81 1.32 11.53
C ALA A 82 4.54 1.76 12.27
N THR A 83 4.55 1.55 13.58
CA THR A 83 3.51 2.04 14.49
C THR A 83 3.68 3.54 14.74
N LEU A 84 2.58 4.22 15.05
CA LEU A 84 2.63 5.64 15.41
C LEU A 84 3.50 5.89 16.66
N GLY A 85 3.55 4.93 17.58
CA GLY A 85 4.42 4.95 18.75
C GLY A 85 5.90 4.93 18.40
N GLU A 86 6.32 4.10 17.44
CA GLU A 86 7.69 4.08 16.91
C GLU A 86 8.01 5.41 16.21
N ILE A 87 7.06 5.92 15.41
CA ILE A 87 7.22 7.20 14.70
C ILE A 87 7.43 8.35 15.69
N LYS A 88 6.69 8.38 16.79
CA LYS A 88 6.79 9.40 17.84
C LYS A 88 8.11 9.33 18.61
N LYS A 89 8.64 8.13 18.85
CA LYS A 89 9.88 7.91 19.62
C LYS A 89 11.15 8.13 18.79
N GLY A 90 11.08 7.94 17.48
CA GLY A 90 12.24 8.09 16.61
C GLY A 90 12.76 9.52 16.51
N THR A 91 14.08 9.67 16.43
CA THR A 91 14.77 10.96 16.49
C THR A 91 15.27 11.47 15.15
N SER A 92 15.35 10.59 14.13
CA SER A 92 15.81 10.94 12.79
C SER A 92 14.87 11.92 12.10
N ALA A 93 15.37 12.60 11.07
CA ALA A 93 14.61 13.58 10.30
C ALA A 93 13.30 13.00 9.73
N ASP A 94 13.34 11.74 9.26
CA ASP A 94 12.17 11.05 8.71
C ASP A 94 11.08 10.83 9.76
N TYR A 95 11.45 10.40 10.97
CA TYR A 95 10.51 10.19 12.08
C TYR A 95 9.83 11.49 12.49
N LYS A 96 10.61 12.58 12.65
CA LYS A 96 10.08 13.91 12.95
C LYS A 96 9.16 14.43 11.84
N LYS A 97 9.54 14.24 10.57
CA LYS A 97 8.73 14.61 9.41
C LYS A 97 7.43 13.81 9.36
N ALA A 98 7.49 12.49 9.52
CA ALA A 98 6.33 11.61 9.57
C ALA A 98 5.37 12.02 10.69
N TRP A 99 5.87 12.24 11.90
CA TRP A 99 5.06 12.70 13.04
C TRP A 99 4.39 14.05 12.76
N LYS A 100 5.11 14.99 12.15
CA LYS A 100 4.56 16.29 11.75
C LYS A 100 3.45 16.15 10.73
N LEU A 101 3.66 15.36 9.67
CA LEU A 101 2.67 15.13 8.61
C LEU A 101 1.39 14.45 9.15
N LEU A 102 1.54 13.52 10.09
CA LEU A 102 0.40 12.83 10.73
C LEU A 102 -0.47 13.76 11.59
N ASN A 103 0.09 14.86 12.09
CA ASN A 103 -0.63 15.87 12.88
C ASN A 103 -1.01 17.11 12.05
N ASP A 104 -0.64 17.15 10.77
CA ASP A 104 -0.89 18.28 9.89
C ASP A 104 -2.37 18.30 9.45
N ASN A 105 -3.03 19.43 9.71
CA ASN A 105 -4.44 19.65 9.37
C ASN A 105 -4.69 19.66 7.86
N ARG A 106 -3.67 19.94 7.03
CA ARG A 106 -3.78 19.94 5.56
C ARG A 106 -4.15 18.57 5.00
N PHE A 107 -3.78 17.50 5.69
CA PHE A 107 -4.08 16.12 5.28
C PHE A 107 -5.22 15.50 6.08
N LYS A 108 -5.91 16.24 6.95
CA LYS A 108 -7.09 15.72 7.66
C LYS A 108 -8.23 15.47 6.66
N LYS A 109 -8.99 14.38 6.85
CA LYS A 109 -10.22 14.13 6.10
C LYS A 109 -11.36 15.04 6.56
#